data_AF-A0A661Z7Z8-F1
#
_entry.id   AF-A0A661Z7Z8-F1
#
_cell.length_a   1.000
_cell.length_b   1.000
_cell.length_c   1.000
_cell.angle_alpha   90.00
_cell.angle_beta   90.00
_cell.angle_gamma   90.00
#
_symmetry.space_group_name_H-M   'P 1'
#
loop_
_entity.id
_entity.type
_entity.pdbx_description
1 polymer ?
#
loop_
_entity_poly.entity_id
_entity_poly.type
_entity_poly.pdbx_seq_one_letter_code
_entity_poly.pdbx_strand_id
1 'polypeptide(L)'
;MNAQQQIAKIKNVNVKPLGNMVYIKWITTNNNNECLYSILKSKNGKNFKTIGAKKGLKLESDSIDLLYTFVDFETKNTETNYYKIFLIDNLGEIKESKSIIVNSTKN
;
A
#
# COMPACT_ATOMS: atom_id res chain seq x y z
N MET A 1 33.41 -4.27 -4.47
CA MET A 1 32.16 -4.14 -5.25
C MET A 1 31.10 -3.49 -4.36
N ASN A 2 30.70 -2.26 -4.64
CA ASN A 2 29.55 -1.64 -3.98
C ASN A 2 28.30 -2.11 -4.71
N ALA A 3 27.63 -3.15 -4.20
CA ALA A 3 26.30 -3.49 -4.67
C ALA A 3 25.35 -2.41 -4.13
N GLN A 4 24.86 -1.53 -5.01
CA GLN A 4 23.72 -0.67 -4.67
C GLN A 4 22.57 -1.60 -4.28
N GLN A 5 22.17 -1.57 -3.00
CA GLN A 5 20.96 -2.26 -2.55
C GLN A 5 19.78 -1.74 -3.37
N GLN A 6 19.17 -2.60 -4.18
CA GLN A 6 17.96 -2.24 -4.89
C GLN A 6 16.80 -2.20 -3.90
N ILE A 7 16.41 -1.01 -3.49
CA ILE A 7 15.34 -0.85 -2.52
C ILE A 7 14.00 -1.28 -3.14
N ALA A 8 13.20 -1.98 -2.35
CA ALA A 8 11.85 -2.40 -2.69
C ALA A 8 10.99 -1.26 -3.26
N LYS A 9 10.15 -1.58 -4.24
CA LYS A 9 9.30 -0.60 -4.95
C LYS A 9 7.85 -1.04 -4.95
N ILE A 10 6.95 -0.11 -4.64
CA ILE A 10 5.51 -0.30 -4.78
C ILE A 10 5.11 -0.02 -6.23
N LYS A 11 4.37 -0.94 -6.85
CA LYS A 11 3.80 -0.83 -8.20
C LYS A 11 2.31 -1.18 -8.18
N ASN A 12 1.60 -0.73 -9.22
CA ASN A 12 0.25 -1.17 -9.54
C ASN A 12 -0.73 -1.16 -8.34
N VAL A 13 -0.68 -0.09 -7.53
CA VAL A 13 -1.66 0.09 -6.45
C VAL A 13 -3.03 0.25 -7.10
N ASN A 14 -3.95 -0.64 -6.74
CA ASN A 14 -5.31 -0.66 -7.22
C ASN A 14 -6.24 -0.71 -6.02
N VAL A 15 -7.20 0.21 -6.01
CA VAL A 15 -8.16 0.34 -4.92
C VAL A 15 -9.56 0.30 -5.51
N LYS A 16 -10.40 -0.59 -4.99
CA LYS A 16 -11.75 -0.82 -5.49
C LYS A 16 -12.76 -0.83 -4.34
N PRO A 17 -13.83 -0.01 -4.41
CA PRO A 17 -14.95 -0.14 -3.48
C PRO A 17 -15.72 -1.44 -3.78
N LEU A 18 -16.16 -2.12 -2.73
CA LEU A 18 -16.94 -3.35 -2.75
C LEU A 18 -18.01 -3.28 -1.65
N GLY A 19 -19.14 -2.62 -1.95
CA GLY A 19 -20.13 -2.30 -0.92
C GLY A 19 -19.50 -1.46 0.19
N ASN A 20 -19.74 -1.82 1.47
CA ASN A 20 -19.25 -1.11 2.66
C ASN A 20 -17.76 -1.37 2.95
N MET A 21 -17.00 -1.78 1.94
CA MET A 21 -15.60 -2.14 2.09
C MET A 21 -14.79 -1.58 0.93
N VAL A 22 -13.51 -1.39 1.15
CA VAL A 22 -12.57 -1.03 0.09
C VAL A 22 -11.47 -2.08 0.04
N TYR A 23 -11.33 -2.70 -1.12
CA TYR A 23 -10.28 -3.66 -1.40
C TYR A 23 -9.08 -2.94 -2.01
N ILE A 24 -7.92 -3.12 -1.39
CA ILE A 24 -6.64 -2.53 -1.80
C ILE A 24 -5.73 -3.68 -2.19
N LYS A 25 -5.10 -3.58 -3.36
CA LYS A 25 -4.02 -4.48 -3.76
C LYS A 25 -2.87 -3.71 -4.38
N TRP A 26 -1.66 -4.22 -4.22
CA TRP A 26 -0.47 -3.65 -4.82
C TRP A 26 0.55 -4.74 -5.12
N ILE A 27 1.45 -4.45 -6.05
CA ILE A 27 2.56 -5.31 -6.41
C ILE A 27 3.83 -4.69 -5.84
N THR A 28 4.75 -5.52 -5.38
CA THR A 28 6.05 -5.07 -4.89
C THR A 28 7.15 -5.83 -5.61
N THR A 29 8.21 -5.11 -6.00
CA THR A 29 9.37 -5.68 -6.69
C THR A 29 10.64 -5.37 -5.89
N ASN A 30 11.68 -6.20 -6.06
CA ASN A 30 12.99 -6.03 -5.42
C ASN A 30 12.91 -6.02 -3.88
N ASN A 31 12.14 -6.94 -3.30
CA ASN A 31 12.00 -7.06 -1.85
C ASN A 31 13.18 -7.83 -1.23
N ASN A 32 14.41 -7.33 -1.40
CA ASN A 32 15.61 -7.98 -0.86
C ASN A 32 15.87 -7.69 0.64
N ASN A 33 15.09 -6.80 1.25
CA ASN A 33 15.14 -6.47 2.67
C ASN A 33 13.78 -6.68 3.34
N GLU A 34 13.80 -6.93 4.65
CA GLU A 34 12.57 -6.86 5.45
C GLU A 34 12.03 -5.43 5.46
N CYS A 35 10.71 -5.31 5.36
CA CYS A 35 10.03 -4.02 5.38
C CYS A 35 8.63 -4.15 5.97
N LEU A 36 7.98 -3.01 6.20
CA LEU A 36 6.60 -2.90 6.61
C LEU A 36 5.84 -2.05 5.61
N TYR A 37 4.71 -2.55 5.12
CA TYR A 37 3.75 -1.75 4.37
C TYR A 37 2.71 -1.21 5.33
N SER A 38 2.66 0.11 5.50
CA SER A 38 1.59 0.80 6.22
C SER A 38 0.54 1.29 5.22
N ILE A 39 -0.73 0.97 5.46
CA ILE A 39 -1.85 1.36 4.63
C ILE A 39 -2.48 2.59 5.27
N LEU A 40 -2.54 3.69 4.51
CA LEU A 40 -3.06 4.96 4.99
C LEU A 40 -4.35 5.35 4.29
N LYS A 41 -5.26 5.96 5.05
CA LYS A 41 -6.55 6.47 4.60
C LYS A 41 -6.69 7.95 4.96
N SER A 42 -7.30 8.72 4.08
CA SER A 42 -7.72 10.09 4.32
C SER A 42 -9.14 10.32 3.83
N LYS A 43 -9.88 11.21 4.51
CA LYS A 43 -11.19 11.69 4.07
C LYS A 43 -11.12 12.96 3.20
N ASN A 44 -9.97 13.63 3.17
CA ASN A 44 -9.81 14.93 2.52
C ASN A 44 -8.59 15.02 1.58
N GLY A 45 -7.85 13.91 1.41
CA GLY A 45 -6.66 13.83 0.58
C GLY A 45 -5.44 14.55 1.14
N LYS A 46 -5.52 15.10 2.36
CA LYS A 46 -4.42 15.84 3.02
C LYS A 46 -3.94 15.13 4.27
N ASN A 47 -4.86 14.84 5.20
CA ASN A 47 -4.55 14.24 6.48
C ASN A 47 -4.74 12.73 6.40
N PHE A 48 -3.64 11.99 6.37
CA PHE A 48 -3.63 10.53 6.29
C PHE A 48 -3.43 9.91 7.66
N LYS A 49 -4.18 8.86 7.96
CA LYS A 49 -4.03 8.02 9.15
C LYS A 49 -3.76 6.59 8.73
N THR A 50 -2.91 5.89 9.48
CA THR A 50 -2.70 4.45 9.31
C THR A 50 -3.98 3.70 9.69
N ILE A 51 -4.43 2.81 8.81
CA ILE A 51 -5.59 1.93 9.03
C ILE A 51 -5.22 0.45 9.06
N GLY A 52 -3.96 0.12 8.74
CA GLY A 52 -3.47 -1.25 8.81
C GLY A 52 -2.02 -1.35 8.37
N ALA A 53 -1.45 -2.54 8.54
CA ALA A 53 -0.10 -2.83 8.10
C ALA A 53 0.04 -4.27 7.59
N LYS A 54 1.05 -4.51 6.76
CA LYS A 54 1.47 -5.83 6.28
C LYS A 54 2.98 -5.95 6.39
N LYS A 55 3.47 -7.03 7.01
CA LYS A 55 4.89 -7.38 6.96
C LYS A 55 5.28 -7.68 5.51
N GLY A 56 6.36 -7.07 5.04
CA GLY A 56 6.98 -7.41 3.77
C GLY A 56 7.79 -8.68 3.88
N LEU A 57 7.62 -9.56 2.90
CA LEU A 57 8.42 -10.76 2.74
C LEU A 57 9.73 -10.40 2.05
N LYS A 58 10.84 -10.73 2.71
CA LYS A 58 12.17 -10.72 2.10
C LYS A 58 12.26 -11.86 1.09
N LEU A 59 12.77 -11.56 -0.10
CA LEU A 59 13.07 -12.49 -1.17
C LEU A 59 14.55 -12.42 -1.48
N GLU A 60 15.17 -13.58 -1.71
CA GLU A 60 16.57 -13.68 -2.15
C GLU A 60 16.72 -13.44 -3.67
N SER A 61 15.62 -13.15 -4.37
CA SER A 61 15.57 -12.93 -5.81
C SER A 61 14.78 -11.67 -6.14
N ASP A 62 15.37 -10.80 -6.97
CA ASP A 62 14.74 -9.57 -7.45
C ASP A 62 13.76 -9.80 -8.62
N SER A 63 13.66 -11.03 -9.15
CA SER A 63 12.80 -11.35 -10.30
C SER A 63 11.38 -11.78 -9.93
N ILE A 64 11.04 -11.81 -8.64
CA ILE A 64 9.72 -12.23 -8.17
C ILE A 64 8.92 -11.00 -7.72
N ASP A 65 7.79 -10.80 -8.39
CA ASP A 65 6.78 -9.82 -8.00
C ASP A 65 5.85 -10.42 -6.93
N LEU A 66 5.67 -9.72 -5.82
CA LEU A 66 4.74 -10.13 -4.76
C LEU A 66 3.46 -9.30 -4.81
N LEU A 67 2.33 -9.99 -4.77
CA LEU A 67 1.01 -9.39 -4.64
C LEU A 67 0.63 -9.30 -3.17
N TYR A 68 0.33 -8.08 -2.72
CA TYR A 68 -0.22 -7.82 -1.39
C TYR A 68 -1.64 -7.29 -1.49
N THR A 69 -2.41 -7.56 -0.44
CA THR A 69 -3.83 -7.22 -0.36
C THR A 69 -4.18 -6.72 1.03
N PHE A 70 -5.16 -5.82 1.11
CA PHE A 70 -5.72 -5.30 2.34
C PHE A 70 -7.20 -4.96 2.13
N VAL A 71 -8.03 -5.14 3.16
CA VAL A 71 -9.45 -4.79 3.12
C VAL A 71 -9.74 -3.78 4.22
N ASP A 72 -10.25 -2.62 3.82
CA ASP A 72 -10.80 -1.61 4.72
C ASP A 72 -12.29 -1.90 4.92
N PHE A 73 -12.64 -2.40 6.11
CA PHE A 73 -14.02 -2.72 6.49
C PHE A 73 -14.79 -1.51 7.04
N GLU A 74 -14.12 -0.37 7.27
CA GLU A 74 -14.69 0.82 7.92
C GLU A 74 -15.04 1.90 6.90
N THR A 75 -15.56 1.50 5.75
CA THR A 75 -15.90 2.43 4.66
C THR A 75 -17.40 2.48 4.44
N LYS A 76 -17.98 3.68 4.41
CA LYS A 76 -19.41 3.84 4.10
C LYS A 76 -19.60 4.10 2.61
N ASN A 77 -20.69 3.56 2.03
CA ASN A 77 -21.02 3.54 0.60
C ASN A 77 -21.23 4.90 -0.08
N THR A 78 -20.95 6.01 0.59
CA THR A 78 -21.18 7.37 0.08
C THR A 78 -20.01 8.30 0.35
N GLU A 79 -18.88 7.77 0.82
CA GLU A 79 -17.73 8.59 1.20
C GLU A 79 -16.64 8.53 0.13
N THR A 80 -16.14 9.71 -0.22
CA THR A 80 -14.85 9.84 -0.89
C THR A 80 -13.74 9.55 0.10
N ASN A 81 -12.88 8.60 -0.25
CA ASN A 81 -11.71 8.23 0.55
C ASN A 81 -10.47 8.28 -0.34
N TYR A 82 -9.33 8.57 0.27
CA TYR A 82 -8.03 8.59 -0.38
C TYR A 82 -7.15 7.57 0.29
N TYR A 83 -6.45 6.76 -0.50
CA TYR A 83 -5.58 5.72 0.00
C TYR A 83 -4.17 5.89 -0.56
N LYS A 84 -3.18 5.60 0.28
CA LYS A 84 -1.79 5.45 -0.13
C LYS A 84 -1.10 4.41 0.74
N ILE A 85 0.05 3.94 0.28
CA ILE A 85 0.84 2.93 0.97
C ILE A 85 2.22 3.53 1.26
N PHE A 86 2.66 3.39 2.50
CA PHE A 86 4.04 3.63 2.89
C PHE A 86 4.77 2.30 2.97
N LEU A 87 5.92 2.23 2.31
CA LEU A 87 6.94 1.21 2.55
C LEU A 87 7.93 1.80 3.55
N ILE A 88 8.10 1.13 4.67
CA ILE A 88 9.06 1.46 5.71
C ILE A 88 10.10 0.34 5.71
N ASP A 89 11.35 0.64 5.38
CA ASP A 89 12.40 -0.38 5.39
C ASP A 89 12.97 -0.61 6.80
N ASN A 90 13.92 -1.53 6.92
CA ASN A 90 14.57 -1.87 8.17
C ASN A 90 15.50 -0.77 8.73
N LEU A 91 15.78 0.28 7.95
CA LEU A 91 16.52 1.47 8.38
C LEU A 91 15.57 2.61 8.80
N GLY A 92 14.25 2.42 8.63
CA GLY A 92 13.24 3.43 8.90
C GLY A 92 13.01 4.42 7.76
N GLU A 93 13.62 4.21 6.59
CA GLU A 93 13.34 5.05 5.43
C GLU A 93 11.93 4.78 4.91
N ILE A 94 11.23 5.86 4.55
CA ILE A 94 9.85 5.81 4.09
C ILE A 94 9.77 6.14 2.61
N LYS A 95 9.13 5.25 1.85
CA LYS A 95 8.73 5.49 0.46
C LYS A 95 7.22 5.42 0.33
N GLU A 96 6.63 6.36 -0.39
CA GLU A 96 5.19 6.41 -0.58
C GLU A 96 4.74 6.06 -1.99
N SER A 97 3.58 5.42 -2.09
CA SER A 97 2.85 5.31 -3.35
C SER A 97 2.20 6.65 -3.71
N LYS A 98 1.77 6.78 -4.98
CA LYS A 98 0.78 7.80 -5.34
C LYS A 98 -0.50 7.60 -4.50
N SER A 99 -1.17 8.70 -4.20
CA SER A 99 -2.49 8.68 -3.56
C SER A 99 -3.56 8.34 -4.59
N ILE A 100 -4.50 7.46 -4.23
CA ILE A 100 -5.62 7.03 -5.06
C ILE A 100 -6.91 7.52 -4.41
N ILE A 101 -7.72 8.25 -5.18
CA ILE A 101 -9.06 8.65 -4.79
C ILE A 101 -10.05 7.54 -5.12
N VAL A 102 -10.95 7.27 -4.18
CA VAL A 102 -12.01 6.27 -4.29
C VAL A 102 -13.31 6.92 -3.90
N ASN A 103 -14.24 6.96 -4.85
CA ASN A 103 -15.61 7.38 -4.60
C ASN A 103 -16.45 6.12 -4.42
N SER A 104 -16.90 5.85 -3.20
CA SER A 104 -17.85 4.78 -2.97
C SER A 104 -19.22 5.26 -3.42
N THR A 105 -19.80 4.60 -4.41
CA THR A 105 -21.19 4.82 -4.84
C THR A 105 -22.10 3.80 -4.16
N LYS A 106 -23.32 4.20 -3.81
CA LYS A 106 -24.38 3.24 -3.53
C LYS A 106 -24.62 2.42 -4.80
N ASN A 107 -24.44 1.10 -4.71
CA ASN A 107 -25.04 0.18 -5.67
C ASN A 107 -26.56 0.26 -5.56
#